data_AF-R9J9L0-F1
#
_entry.id   AF-R9J9L0-F1
#
_cell.length_a   1.000
_cell.length_b   1.000
_cell.length_c   1.000
_cell.angle_alpha   90.00
_cell.angle_beta   90.00
_cell.angle_gamma   90.00
#
_symmetry.space_group_name_H-M   'P 1'
#
loop_
_entity.id
_entity.type
_entity.pdbx_description
1 polymer ?
#
loop_
_entity_poly.entity_id
_entity_poly.type
_entity_poly.pdbx_seq_one_letter_code
_entity_poly.pdbx_strand_id
1 'polypeptide(L)'
;MAKKKTTIPQYGTVMRKGVQYYRTRILDADGKKVSLYATTCEELYEKQAEAKRQVEEIIFHREHPTVAEYCEKWLLMQSAKVSAATLKGYTSNMNNYIIKPMGDMYMEEVTADDIRLALVPLSKKSAGLYNTVNMLIKCIFYSAERSQLLQHNPCVGISSKGGKPIQKKEALTDQQVKVLLDTVKGLPPQLFVMIGLYSGLRREEALALQWDCVFLDAPTPYISVRRAWRTEHNRPVISTTLKTKAARRDIPIPKCLADYLREVKETSASEYVISDSNGEPLSASQFQRVWQYVVVRSTQARNYYKYVNGQSIKYTVTPALGMTQKNNPKIQYTLDFHVTPHLLRHTYITNLLYSGVDPKTVQYLAGHENSKTTMDIYAKVKYNKPEELFAVVNGALFHELHPEITAFDYSWSIVNDPKKTEAVKSGLKNIVASYNNIALDEINTAIEYEKMSNTLAFGSMEVLSWMVFLFGVINLINTTLSNQIARKRENSILRSIGLIQKQLCKMNICEGLCYALFATLATLIVGFPASIFACRKMSIGAFAGKVVPYKFPVLEMGLFILVLFGMELILSVWTIRRQKKQSLIEQMRAME
;
A
#
# COMPACT_ATOMS: atom_id res chain seq x y z
N MET A 1 -63.41 59.89 20.97
CA MET A 1 -63.69 59.12 19.75
C MET A 1 -64.97 58.31 19.95
N ALA A 2 -66.00 58.57 19.15
CA ALA A 2 -67.30 57.91 19.27
C ALA A 2 -67.20 56.41 18.94
N LYS A 3 -67.69 55.53 19.84
CA LYS A 3 -67.90 54.10 19.53
C LYS A 3 -68.90 54.01 18.37
N LYS A 4 -68.45 53.56 17.20
CA LYS A 4 -69.32 53.20 16.07
C LYS A 4 -70.42 52.26 16.59
N LYS A 5 -71.70 52.64 16.51
CA LYS A 5 -72.83 51.73 16.73
C LYS A 5 -72.77 50.64 15.66
N THR A 6 -72.47 49.41 16.07
CA THR A 6 -72.42 48.26 15.17
C THR A 6 -73.84 47.81 14.86
N THR A 7 -74.31 48.03 13.62
CA THR A 7 -75.66 47.64 13.20
C THR A 7 -75.71 46.12 12.98
N ILE A 8 -76.45 45.39 13.84
CA ILE A 8 -76.58 43.93 13.75
C ILE A 8 -77.58 43.56 12.65
N PRO A 9 -77.23 42.67 11.69
CA PRO A 9 -78.13 42.23 10.63
C PRO A 9 -79.33 41.43 11.15
N GLN A 10 -80.44 41.43 10.40
CA GLN A 10 -81.53 40.48 10.64
C GLN A 10 -81.16 39.10 10.08
N TYR A 11 -81.24 38.07 10.94
CA TYR A 11 -80.94 36.67 10.58
C TYR A 11 -82.21 35.83 10.50
N GLY A 12 -82.24 34.88 9.55
CA GLY A 12 -83.28 33.85 9.52
C GLY A 12 -83.18 32.87 10.69
N THR A 13 -84.28 32.24 11.08
CA THR A 13 -84.35 31.32 12.22
C THR A 13 -84.61 29.88 11.79
N VAL A 14 -84.23 28.91 12.62
CA VAL A 14 -84.50 27.49 12.41
C VAL A 14 -84.70 26.79 13.76
N MET A 15 -85.66 25.86 13.81
CA MET A 15 -85.89 25.02 14.98
C MET A 15 -85.02 23.76 14.92
N ARG A 16 -84.26 23.48 15.98
CA ARG A 16 -83.50 22.23 16.14
C ARG A 16 -83.76 21.66 17.53
N LYS A 17 -84.24 20.41 17.59
CA LYS A 17 -84.50 19.67 18.85
C LYS A 17 -85.31 20.48 19.88
N GLY A 18 -86.31 21.24 19.42
CA GLY A 18 -87.18 22.05 20.29
C GLY A 18 -86.65 23.44 20.67
N VAL A 19 -85.43 23.82 20.26
CA VAL A 19 -84.83 25.15 20.54
C VAL A 19 -84.72 25.96 19.25
N GLN A 20 -85.08 27.26 19.32
CA GLN A 20 -84.97 28.20 18.21
C GLN A 20 -83.53 28.73 18.11
N TYR A 21 -82.93 28.61 16.92
CA TYR A 21 -81.62 29.17 16.60
C TYR A 21 -81.73 30.20 15.49
N TYR A 22 -80.92 31.25 15.55
CA TYR A 22 -80.62 32.08 14.40
C TYR A 22 -79.59 31.37 13.51
N ARG A 23 -79.71 31.53 12.18
CA ARG A 23 -78.86 30.87 11.19
C ARG A 23 -78.36 31.86 10.14
N THR A 24 -77.08 31.74 9.81
CA THR A 24 -76.48 32.35 8.61
C THR A 24 -75.62 31.33 7.85
N ARG A 25 -75.24 31.66 6.62
CA ARG A 25 -74.31 30.85 5.81
C ARG A 25 -73.12 31.71 5.41
N ILE A 26 -71.93 31.14 5.54
CA ILE A 26 -70.68 31.73 5.04
C ILE A 26 -70.01 30.74 4.08
N LEU A 27 -69.10 31.25 3.24
CA LEU A 27 -68.19 30.41 2.48
C LEU A 27 -66.97 30.12 3.35
N ASP A 28 -66.51 28.88 3.38
CA ASP A 28 -65.19 28.55 3.95
C ASP A 28 -64.07 28.86 2.94
N ALA A 29 -62.82 28.68 3.37
CA ALA A 29 -61.64 28.97 2.55
C ALA A 29 -61.53 28.11 1.27
N ASP A 30 -62.30 27.02 1.17
CA ASP A 30 -62.37 26.15 -0.01
C ASP A 30 -63.58 26.48 -0.91
N GLY A 31 -64.34 27.53 -0.58
CA GLY A 31 -65.51 27.97 -1.34
C GLY A 31 -66.79 27.18 -1.04
N LYS A 32 -66.82 26.36 0.00
CA LYS A 32 -68.00 25.56 0.40
C LYS A 32 -68.85 26.32 1.43
N LYS A 33 -70.17 26.19 1.30
CA LYS A 33 -71.14 26.87 2.18
C LYS A 33 -71.24 26.17 3.53
N VAL A 34 -70.81 26.85 4.61
CA VAL A 34 -70.95 26.40 5.99
C VAL A 34 -72.07 27.18 6.68
N SER A 35 -72.92 26.48 7.45
CA SER A 35 -74.01 27.11 8.20
C SER A 35 -73.59 27.33 9.65
N LEU A 36 -73.73 28.57 10.13
CA LEU A 36 -73.50 28.94 11.53
C LEU A 36 -74.84 29.08 12.26
N TYR A 37 -74.84 28.72 13.54
CA TYR A 37 -76.03 28.73 14.41
C TYR A 37 -75.68 29.34 15.78
N ALA A 38 -76.61 30.11 16.33
CA ALA A 38 -76.52 30.67 17.68
C ALA A 38 -77.91 30.95 18.25
N THR A 39 -78.00 31.08 19.57
CA THR A 39 -79.28 31.26 20.29
C THR A 39 -79.74 32.71 20.31
N THR A 40 -78.82 33.66 20.12
CA THR A 40 -79.11 35.10 20.01
C THR A 40 -78.54 35.68 18.70
N CYS A 41 -79.11 36.79 18.22
CA CYS A 41 -78.60 37.51 17.03
C CYS A 41 -77.18 38.04 17.24
N GLU A 42 -76.86 38.49 18.44
CA GLU A 42 -75.55 39.03 18.83
C GLU A 42 -74.47 37.93 18.76
N GLU A 43 -74.73 36.78 19.37
CA GLU A 43 -73.84 35.62 19.34
C GLU A 43 -73.62 35.10 17.91
N LEU A 44 -74.66 35.13 17.07
CA LEU A 44 -74.52 34.74 15.66
C LEU A 44 -73.66 35.73 14.87
N TYR A 45 -73.80 37.03 15.13
CA TYR A 45 -73.02 38.08 14.49
C TYR A 45 -71.53 37.96 14.85
N GLU A 46 -71.20 37.75 16.12
CA GLU A 46 -69.82 37.51 16.55
C GLU A 46 -69.23 36.26 15.92
N LYS A 47 -69.97 35.13 15.94
CA LYS A 47 -69.56 33.89 15.26
C LYS A 47 -69.37 34.08 13.75
N GLN A 48 -70.23 34.86 13.09
CA GLN A 48 -70.10 35.14 11.67
C GLN A 48 -68.87 36.02 11.37
N ALA A 49 -68.64 37.05 12.17
CA ALA A 49 -67.51 37.96 12.02
C ALA A 49 -66.18 37.23 12.25
N GLU A 50 -66.11 36.42 13.31
CA GLU A 50 -64.93 35.62 13.63
C GLU A 50 -64.66 34.56 12.56
N ALA A 51 -65.69 33.83 12.11
CA ALA A 51 -65.52 32.83 11.06
C ALA A 51 -65.14 33.46 9.70
N LYS A 52 -65.64 34.66 9.37
CA LYS A 52 -65.18 35.41 8.20
C LYS A 52 -63.71 35.82 8.32
N ARG A 53 -63.30 36.34 9.47
CA ARG A 53 -61.90 36.71 9.74
C ARG A 53 -60.99 35.49 9.60
N GLN A 54 -61.36 34.35 10.17
CA GLN A 54 -60.59 33.10 10.03
C GLN A 54 -60.50 32.63 8.58
N VAL A 55 -61.57 32.75 7.80
CA VAL A 55 -61.55 32.41 6.37
C VAL A 55 -60.65 33.37 5.58
N GLU A 56 -60.74 34.67 5.84
CA GLU A 56 -59.87 35.69 5.23
C GLU A 56 -58.40 35.44 5.59
N GLU A 57 -58.11 35.10 6.84
CA GLU A 57 -56.76 34.75 7.32
C GLU A 57 -56.24 33.48 6.62
N ILE A 58 -57.04 32.42 6.51
CA ILE A 58 -56.63 31.19 5.79
C ILE A 58 -56.37 31.48 4.31
N ILE A 59 -57.21 32.29 3.65
CA ILE A 59 -57.00 32.68 2.25
C ILE A 59 -55.71 33.50 2.12
N PHE A 60 -55.52 34.47 3.02
CA PHE A 60 -54.32 35.29 3.06
C PHE A 60 -53.05 34.44 3.22
N HIS A 61 -53.00 33.50 4.15
CA HIS A 61 -51.87 32.58 4.34
C HIS A 61 -51.67 31.60 3.16
N ARG A 62 -52.71 31.29 2.39
CA ARG A 62 -52.58 30.48 1.17
C ARG A 62 -51.92 31.27 0.04
N GLU A 63 -52.22 32.56 -0.08
CA GLU A 63 -51.66 33.46 -1.10
C GLU A 63 -50.28 33.97 -0.70
N HIS A 64 -50.09 34.30 0.57
CA HIS A 64 -48.87 34.83 1.19
C HIS A 64 -48.41 33.89 2.32
N PRO A 65 -47.91 32.69 1.99
CA PRO A 65 -47.45 31.77 3.03
C PRO A 65 -46.18 32.29 3.71
N THR A 66 -46.08 32.02 5.00
CA THR A 66 -44.82 32.19 5.74
C THR A 66 -43.77 31.17 5.31
N VAL A 67 -42.50 31.43 5.64
CA VAL A 67 -41.42 30.48 5.39
C VAL A 67 -41.68 29.15 6.08
N ALA A 68 -42.21 29.16 7.31
CA ALA A 68 -42.55 27.95 8.05
C ALA A 68 -43.59 27.10 7.31
N GLU A 69 -44.71 27.70 6.92
CA GLU A 69 -45.81 27.02 6.22
C GLU A 69 -45.37 26.47 4.86
N TYR A 70 -44.57 27.25 4.11
CA TYR A 70 -44.07 26.79 2.82
C TYR A 70 -43.03 25.68 2.98
N CYS A 71 -42.20 25.70 4.03
CA CYS A 71 -41.28 24.60 4.36
C CYS A 71 -42.03 23.29 4.62
N GLU A 72 -43.11 23.33 5.42
CA GLU A 72 -43.96 22.16 5.69
C GLU A 72 -44.62 21.62 4.42
N LYS A 73 -45.20 22.51 3.61
CA LYS A 73 -45.76 22.17 2.30
C LYS A 73 -44.70 21.53 1.39
N TRP A 74 -43.48 22.09 1.35
CA TRP A 74 -42.39 21.54 0.55
C TRP A 74 -41.93 20.17 1.03
N LEU A 75 -41.82 19.97 2.36
CA LEU A 75 -41.50 18.67 2.95
C LEU A 75 -42.56 17.62 2.60
N LEU A 76 -43.84 17.98 2.64
CA LEU A 76 -44.93 17.11 2.21
C LEU A 76 -44.78 16.73 0.73
N MET A 77 -44.50 17.70 -0.15
CA MET A 77 -44.25 17.42 -1.58
C MET A 77 -43.03 16.50 -1.80
N GLN A 78 -41.98 16.62 -0.98
CA GLN A 78 -40.80 15.77 -1.08
C GLN A 78 -41.00 14.38 -0.46
N SER A 79 -41.94 14.20 0.46
CA SER A 79 -42.18 12.91 1.13
C SER A 79 -42.47 11.76 0.15
N ALA A 80 -43.06 12.08 -1.02
CA ALA A 80 -43.30 11.12 -2.10
C ALA A 80 -42.03 10.76 -2.92
N LYS A 81 -40.97 11.56 -2.83
CA LYS A 81 -39.77 11.47 -3.68
C LYS A 81 -38.52 10.99 -2.93
N VAL A 82 -38.44 11.24 -1.62
CA VAL A 82 -37.24 10.95 -0.82
C VAL A 82 -37.53 9.91 0.26
N SER A 83 -36.47 9.21 0.70
CA SER A 83 -36.61 8.24 1.79
C SER A 83 -37.01 8.89 3.11
N ALA A 84 -37.69 8.15 3.99
CA ALA A 84 -38.08 8.63 5.33
C ALA A 84 -36.90 9.17 6.16
N ALA A 85 -35.72 8.54 6.04
CA ALA A 85 -34.50 9.00 6.71
C ALA A 85 -34.01 10.35 6.16
N THR A 86 -34.05 10.53 4.84
CA THR A 86 -33.72 11.81 4.19
C THR A 86 -34.70 12.90 4.60
N LEU A 87 -36.00 12.59 4.59
CA LEU A 87 -37.05 13.53 4.99
C LEU A 87 -36.86 13.99 6.44
N LYS A 88 -36.63 13.05 7.36
CA LYS A 88 -36.33 13.35 8.77
C LYS A 88 -35.11 14.27 8.92
N GLY A 89 -34.06 14.03 8.13
CA GLY A 89 -32.87 14.88 8.09
C GLY A 89 -33.18 16.29 7.57
N TYR A 90 -33.99 16.40 6.51
CA TYR A 90 -34.43 17.68 5.98
C TYR A 90 -35.28 18.45 6.98
N THR A 91 -36.32 17.83 7.56
CA THR A 91 -37.16 18.43 8.60
C THR A 91 -36.32 18.95 9.77
N SER A 92 -35.40 18.13 10.28
CA SER A 92 -34.51 18.55 11.37
C SER A 92 -33.64 19.75 11.00
N ASN A 93 -33.08 19.78 9.79
CA ASN A 93 -32.25 20.89 9.34
C ASN A 93 -33.07 22.15 9.08
N MET A 94 -34.25 22.03 8.49
CA MET A 94 -35.17 23.15 8.26
C MET A 94 -35.62 23.78 9.57
N ASN A 95 -36.10 22.97 10.52
CA ASN A 95 -36.58 23.47 11.81
C ASN A 95 -35.49 24.25 12.55
N ASN A 96 -34.26 23.73 12.58
CA ASN A 96 -33.17 24.33 13.34
C ASN A 96 -32.54 25.55 12.66
N TYR A 97 -32.50 25.59 11.32
CA TYR A 97 -31.65 26.53 10.60
C TYR A 97 -32.36 27.40 9.55
N ILE A 98 -33.65 27.14 9.27
CA ILE A 98 -34.46 27.93 8.34
C ILE A 98 -35.67 28.50 9.08
N ILE A 99 -36.50 27.63 9.66
CA ILE A 99 -37.73 28.04 10.34
C ILE A 99 -37.42 28.83 11.62
N LYS A 100 -36.46 28.38 12.43
CA LYS A 100 -36.11 29.13 13.65
C LYS A 100 -35.65 30.59 13.39
N PRO A 101 -34.80 30.90 12.40
CA PRO A 101 -34.37 32.28 12.15
C PRO A 101 -35.34 33.14 11.33
N MET A 102 -36.12 32.57 10.41
CA MET A 102 -36.95 33.35 9.46
C MET A 102 -38.34 32.74 9.20
N GLY A 103 -38.78 31.80 10.03
CA GLY A 103 -40.01 31.03 9.83
C GLY A 103 -41.27 31.89 9.82
N ASP A 104 -41.30 32.94 10.64
CA ASP A 104 -42.44 33.84 10.79
C ASP A 104 -42.52 34.91 9.68
N MET A 105 -41.48 35.03 8.84
CA MET A 105 -41.47 35.98 7.73
C MET A 105 -42.32 35.44 6.58
N TYR A 106 -42.99 36.34 5.86
CA TYR A 106 -43.65 35.97 4.61
C TYR A 106 -42.62 35.64 3.53
N MET A 107 -42.91 34.63 2.71
CA MET A 107 -41.98 34.17 1.66
C MET A 107 -41.53 35.32 0.73
N GLU A 108 -42.42 36.26 0.43
CA GLU A 108 -42.18 37.42 -0.43
C GLU A 108 -41.34 38.54 0.21
N GLU A 109 -41.26 38.57 1.55
CA GLU A 109 -40.53 39.59 2.30
C GLU A 109 -39.07 39.19 2.56
N VAL A 110 -38.72 37.91 2.39
CA VAL A 110 -37.38 37.42 2.67
C VAL A 110 -36.37 37.98 1.66
N THR A 111 -35.37 38.70 2.18
CA THR A 111 -34.30 39.27 1.38
C THR A 111 -33.08 38.36 1.32
N ALA A 112 -32.15 38.67 0.40
CA ALA A 112 -30.86 37.98 0.35
C ALA A 112 -30.04 38.18 1.64
N ASP A 113 -30.19 39.32 2.33
CA ASP A 113 -29.47 39.60 3.57
C ASP A 113 -29.99 38.78 4.75
N ASP A 114 -31.31 38.54 4.83
CA ASP A 114 -31.89 37.65 5.83
C ASP A 114 -31.34 36.22 5.69
N ILE A 115 -31.22 35.75 4.46
CA ILE A 115 -30.62 34.44 4.16
C ILE A 115 -29.14 34.41 4.55
N ARG A 116 -28.38 35.46 4.23
CA ARG A 116 -26.96 35.56 4.63
C ARG A 116 -26.82 35.53 6.14
N LEU A 117 -27.64 36.30 6.87
CA LEU A 117 -27.64 36.34 8.34
C LEU A 117 -27.96 34.96 8.94
N ALA A 118 -28.95 34.25 8.39
CA ALA A 118 -29.28 32.89 8.82
C ALA A 118 -28.15 31.87 8.57
N LEU A 119 -27.32 32.10 7.53
CA LEU A 119 -26.16 31.26 7.22
C LEU A 119 -24.92 31.60 8.07
N VAL A 120 -24.85 32.76 8.74
CA VAL A 120 -23.69 33.15 9.57
C VAL A 120 -23.39 32.14 10.68
N PRO A 121 -24.36 31.67 11.49
CA PRO A 121 -24.10 30.65 12.51
C PRO A 121 -23.61 29.32 11.93
N LEU A 122 -24.08 28.96 10.73
CA LEU A 122 -23.71 27.74 10.02
C LEU A 122 -22.27 27.78 9.48
N SER A 123 -21.74 28.97 9.16
CA SER A 123 -20.34 29.13 8.75
C SER A 123 -19.34 28.61 9.80
N LYS A 124 -19.73 28.63 11.09
CA LYS A 124 -18.93 28.12 12.21
C LYS A 124 -19.08 26.60 12.41
N LYS A 125 -20.02 25.95 11.72
CA LYS A 125 -20.30 24.50 11.75
C LYS A 125 -19.56 23.79 10.62
N SER A 126 -19.83 22.49 10.40
CA SER A 126 -19.20 21.72 9.32
C SER A 126 -19.66 22.18 7.93
N ALA A 127 -18.77 22.14 6.95
CA ALA A 127 -19.10 22.42 5.54
C ALA A 127 -20.23 21.53 5.00
N GLY A 128 -20.31 20.26 5.43
CA GLY A 128 -21.38 19.35 5.02
C GLY A 128 -22.78 19.80 5.47
N LEU A 129 -22.91 20.25 6.72
CA LEU A 129 -24.16 20.80 7.23
C LEU A 129 -24.51 22.12 6.51
N TYR A 130 -23.54 23.03 6.37
CA TYR A 130 -23.71 24.29 5.65
C TYR A 130 -24.26 24.06 4.23
N ASN A 131 -23.61 23.17 3.46
CA ASN A 131 -24.00 22.84 2.10
C ASN A 131 -25.41 22.24 2.03
N THR A 132 -25.76 21.39 2.99
CA THR A 132 -27.09 20.78 3.05
C THR A 132 -28.16 21.83 3.32
N VAL A 133 -27.97 22.71 4.30
CA VAL A 133 -28.94 23.76 4.61
C VAL A 133 -29.05 24.77 3.46
N ASN A 134 -27.93 25.20 2.88
CA ASN A 134 -27.93 26.11 1.74
C ASN A 134 -28.65 25.50 0.52
N MET A 135 -28.46 24.20 0.26
CA MET A 135 -29.22 23.47 -0.75
C MET A 135 -30.73 23.49 -0.45
N LEU A 136 -31.13 23.24 0.81
CA LEU A 136 -32.53 23.25 1.21
C LEU A 136 -33.17 24.63 1.05
N ILE A 137 -32.50 25.70 1.49
CA ILE A 137 -32.94 27.08 1.30
C ILE A 137 -33.17 27.33 -0.20
N LYS A 138 -32.20 27.00 -1.05
CA LYS A 138 -32.35 27.15 -2.50
C LYS A 138 -33.54 26.35 -3.01
N CYS A 139 -33.68 25.08 -2.65
CA CYS A 139 -34.80 24.25 -3.08
C CYS A 139 -36.17 24.82 -2.69
N ILE A 140 -36.28 25.42 -1.50
CA ILE A 140 -37.51 26.08 -1.02
C ILE A 140 -37.82 27.31 -1.88
N PHE A 141 -36.90 28.27 -1.98
CA PHE A 141 -37.16 29.53 -2.68
C PHE A 141 -37.30 29.36 -4.20
N TYR A 142 -36.52 28.46 -4.83
CA TYR A 142 -36.74 28.10 -6.23
C TYR A 142 -38.04 27.31 -6.44
N SER A 143 -38.55 26.62 -5.43
CA SER A 143 -39.89 26.01 -5.52
C SER A 143 -40.97 27.10 -5.47
N ALA A 144 -40.83 28.08 -4.57
CA ALA A 144 -41.79 29.16 -4.40
C ALA A 144 -41.87 30.09 -5.63
N GLU A 145 -40.71 30.42 -6.22
CA GLU A 145 -40.63 31.14 -7.50
C GLU A 145 -41.34 30.39 -8.64
N ARG A 146 -41.12 29.07 -8.76
CA ARG A 146 -41.84 28.24 -9.75
C ARG A 146 -43.34 28.13 -9.48
N SER A 147 -43.76 28.29 -8.23
CA SER A 147 -45.17 28.40 -7.84
C SER A 147 -45.73 29.81 -7.99
N GLN A 148 -44.97 30.76 -8.56
CA GLN A 148 -45.34 32.17 -8.78
C GLN A 148 -45.67 32.93 -7.49
N LEU A 149 -45.17 32.47 -6.34
CA LEU A 149 -45.31 33.18 -5.06
C LEU A 149 -44.30 34.31 -4.89
N LEU A 150 -43.22 34.30 -5.69
CA LEU A 150 -42.14 35.27 -5.62
C LEU A 150 -41.97 35.93 -6.99
N GLN A 151 -41.85 37.25 -6.98
CA GLN A 151 -41.45 38.00 -8.18
C GLN A 151 -39.95 37.87 -8.46
N HIS A 152 -39.13 37.84 -7.40
CA HIS A 152 -37.69 37.67 -7.48
C HIS A 152 -37.20 36.70 -6.41
N ASN A 153 -36.30 35.79 -6.78
CA ASN A 153 -35.77 34.79 -5.87
C ASN A 153 -34.56 35.33 -5.08
N PRO A 154 -34.63 35.43 -3.73
CA PRO A 154 -33.56 35.99 -2.91
C PRO A 154 -32.29 35.12 -2.87
N CYS A 155 -32.35 33.88 -3.39
CA CYS A 155 -31.24 32.94 -3.38
C CYS A 155 -30.26 33.07 -4.55
N VAL A 156 -30.56 33.86 -5.58
CA VAL A 156 -29.76 33.91 -6.84
C VAL A 156 -28.29 34.28 -6.57
N GLY A 157 -28.04 35.24 -5.68
CA GLY A 157 -26.70 35.72 -5.32
C GLY A 157 -26.05 35.03 -4.11
N ILE A 158 -26.62 33.96 -3.57
CA ILE A 158 -26.12 33.32 -2.34
C ILE A 158 -25.02 32.30 -2.68
N SER A 159 -23.80 32.56 -2.18
CA SER A 159 -22.62 31.69 -2.35
C SER A 159 -22.90 30.27 -1.88
N SER A 160 -22.41 29.28 -2.62
CA SER A 160 -22.49 27.87 -2.24
C SER A 160 -21.43 27.46 -1.21
N LYS A 161 -20.35 28.25 -1.06
CA LYS A 161 -19.18 27.88 -0.25
C LYS A 161 -19.27 28.47 1.15
N GLY A 162 -19.16 27.61 2.15
CA GLY A 162 -19.10 28.01 3.55
C GLY A 162 -18.91 26.83 4.50
N GLY A 163 -18.90 27.14 5.80
CA GLY A 163 -18.64 26.16 6.85
C GLY A 163 -17.14 25.84 7.01
N LYS A 164 -16.81 25.21 8.14
CA LYS A 164 -15.46 24.71 8.40
C LYS A 164 -15.17 23.50 7.51
N PRO A 165 -14.04 23.52 6.77
CA PRO A 165 -13.66 22.39 5.94
C PRO A 165 -13.51 21.13 6.82
N ILE A 166 -13.99 20.01 6.31
CA ILE A 166 -13.81 18.72 6.97
C ILE A 166 -12.35 18.33 6.84
N GLN A 167 -11.70 17.99 7.96
CA GLN A 167 -10.38 17.36 7.92
C GLN A 167 -10.50 16.04 7.16
N LYS A 168 -9.65 15.86 6.15
CA LYS A 168 -9.62 14.61 5.37
C LYS A 168 -9.22 13.47 6.29
N LYS A 169 -10.03 12.42 6.35
CA LYS A 169 -9.70 11.20 7.10
C LYS A 169 -8.66 10.41 6.31
N GLU A 170 -7.60 10.00 6.97
CA GLU A 170 -6.59 9.12 6.39
C GLU A 170 -6.96 7.67 6.67
N ALA A 171 -6.60 6.77 5.75
CA ALA A 171 -6.77 5.34 5.99
C ALA A 171 -5.90 4.89 7.17
N LEU A 172 -6.28 3.79 7.82
CA LEU A 172 -5.46 3.18 8.87
C LEU A 172 -4.20 2.60 8.25
N THR A 173 -3.05 2.78 8.90
CA THR A 173 -1.81 2.10 8.52
C THR A 173 -1.86 0.62 8.88
N ASP A 174 -0.99 -0.20 8.29
CA ASP A 174 -0.93 -1.65 8.59
C ASP A 174 -0.68 -1.92 10.08
N GLN A 175 0.17 -1.11 10.71
CA GLN A 175 0.40 -1.18 12.15
C GLN A 175 -0.86 -0.83 12.96
N GLN A 176 -1.60 0.20 12.56
CA GLN A 176 -2.86 0.56 13.21
C GLN A 176 -3.94 -0.51 13.01
N VAL A 177 -4.00 -1.14 11.83
CA VAL A 177 -4.90 -2.27 11.56
C VAL A 177 -4.58 -3.44 12.47
N LYS A 178 -3.29 -3.80 12.60
CA LYS A 178 -2.84 -4.86 13.50
C LYS A 178 -3.24 -4.59 14.95
N VAL A 179 -2.92 -3.40 15.46
CA VAL A 179 -3.31 -2.98 16.82
C VAL A 179 -4.82 -3.04 17.00
N LEU A 180 -5.61 -2.56 16.02
CA LEU A 180 -7.06 -2.61 16.10
C LEU A 180 -7.59 -4.05 16.18
N LEU A 181 -7.07 -4.96 15.34
CA LEU A 181 -7.47 -6.37 15.34
C LEU A 181 -7.11 -7.07 16.66
N ASP A 182 -5.91 -6.81 17.19
CA ASP A 182 -5.48 -7.31 18.49
C ASP A 182 -6.37 -6.76 19.62
N THR A 183 -6.71 -5.48 19.57
CA THR A 183 -7.59 -4.81 20.55
C THR A 183 -9.01 -5.39 20.58
N VAL A 184 -9.56 -5.80 19.43
CA VAL A 184 -10.92 -6.32 19.34
C VAL A 184 -11.00 -7.84 19.43
N LYS A 185 -9.87 -8.55 19.50
CA LYS A 185 -9.83 -10.01 19.56
C LYS A 185 -10.64 -10.55 20.75
N GLY A 186 -11.56 -11.47 20.46
CA GLY A 186 -12.49 -12.05 21.43
C GLY A 186 -13.60 -11.11 21.89
N LEU A 187 -13.72 -9.91 21.33
CA LEU A 187 -14.76 -8.94 21.70
C LEU A 187 -15.88 -8.88 20.65
N PRO A 188 -17.10 -8.45 21.04
CA PRO A 188 -18.24 -8.33 20.12
C PRO A 188 -17.98 -7.59 18.79
N PRO A 189 -17.19 -6.51 18.71
CA PRO A 189 -16.95 -5.83 17.43
C PRO A 189 -16.00 -6.57 16.47
N GLN A 190 -15.32 -7.66 16.87
CA GLN A 190 -14.28 -8.30 16.06
C GLN A 190 -14.74 -8.63 14.65
N LEU A 191 -15.86 -9.36 14.53
CA LEU A 191 -16.40 -9.79 13.25
C LEU A 191 -16.78 -8.60 12.35
N PHE A 192 -17.45 -7.59 12.91
CA PHE A 192 -17.78 -6.37 12.17
C PHE A 192 -16.52 -5.65 11.68
N VAL A 193 -15.48 -5.57 12.50
CA VAL A 193 -14.20 -4.94 12.16
C VAL A 193 -13.52 -5.69 11.02
N MET A 194 -13.43 -7.02 11.10
CA MET A 194 -12.84 -7.86 10.06
C MET A 194 -13.60 -7.75 8.74
N ILE A 195 -14.93 -7.81 8.77
CA ILE A 195 -15.76 -7.60 7.57
C ILE A 195 -15.47 -6.22 6.96
N GLY A 196 -15.47 -5.16 7.78
CA GLY A 196 -15.20 -3.80 7.30
C GLY A 196 -13.83 -3.63 6.65
N LEU A 197 -12.79 -4.27 7.20
CA LEU A 197 -11.40 -4.17 6.72
C LEU A 197 -11.11 -5.07 5.52
N TYR A 198 -11.75 -6.23 5.41
CA TYR A 198 -11.41 -7.25 4.40
C TYR A 198 -12.43 -7.41 3.28
N SER A 199 -13.62 -6.80 3.40
CA SER A 199 -14.63 -6.79 2.33
C SER A 199 -15.16 -5.38 2.01
N GLY A 200 -14.78 -4.37 2.79
CA GLY A 200 -15.17 -2.98 2.54
C GLY A 200 -16.67 -2.74 2.57
N LEU A 201 -17.48 -3.58 3.22
CA LEU A 201 -18.93 -3.37 3.32
C LEU A 201 -19.26 -2.05 4.03
N ARG A 202 -20.32 -1.38 3.58
CA ARG A 202 -20.91 -0.28 4.37
C ARG A 202 -21.52 -0.85 5.64
N ARG A 203 -21.62 -0.05 6.70
CA ARG A 203 -22.25 -0.46 7.97
C ARG A 203 -23.63 -1.09 7.76
N GLU A 204 -24.46 -0.47 6.94
CA GLU A 204 -25.80 -0.98 6.61
C GLU A 204 -25.78 -2.32 5.84
N GLU A 205 -24.77 -2.54 4.99
CA GLU A 205 -24.60 -3.79 4.25
C GLU A 205 -24.12 -4.91 5.21
N ALA A 206 -23.14 -4.60 6.07
CA ALA A 206 -22.59 -5.56 7.03
C ALA A 206 -23.62 -5.99 8.09
N LEU A 207 -24.45 -5.07 8.58
CA LEU A 207 -25.49 -5.39 9.58
C LEU A 207 -26.72 -6.09 8.99
N ALA A 208 -26.87 -6.13 7.67
CA ALA A 208 -27.93 -6.89 6.98
C ALA A 208 -27.41 -8.19 6.36
N LEU A 209 -26.14 -8.53 6.58
CA LEU A 209 -25.53 -9.71 5.98
C LEU A 209 -26.11 -10.98 6.61
N GLN A 210 -26.65 -11.84 5.76
CA GLN A 210 -27.16 -13.17 6.11
C GLN A 210 -26.25 -14.24 5.52
N TRP A 211 -26.28 -15.45 6.09
CA TRP A 211 -25.43 -16.57 5.66
C TRP A 211 -25.72 -17.04 4.22
N ASP A 212 -26.92 -16.79 3.71
CA ASP A 212 -27.30 -17.06 2.31
C ASP A 212 -26.49 -16.23 1.28
N CYS A 213 -25.82 -15.18 1.74
CA CYS A 213 -24.98 -14.29 0.95
C CYS A 213 -23.48 -14.50 1.19
N VAL A 214 -23.08 -15.55 1.91
CA VAL A 214 -21.69 -15.83 2.27
C VAL A 214 -21.28 -17.18 1.71
N PHE A 215 -20.42 -17.16 0.68
CA PHE A 215 -20.01 -18.35 -0.06
C PHE A 215 -18.56 -18.70 0.30
N LEU A 216 -18.39 -19.63 1.25
CA LEU A 216 -17.08 -20.01 1.80
C LEU A 216 -16.41 -21.20 1.09
N ASP A 217 -17.20 -22.01 0.39
CA ASP A 217 -16.75 -23.28 -0.21
C ASP A 217 -16.47 -23.16 -1.72
N ALA A 218 -16.65 -21.95 -2.28
CA ALA A 218 -16.27 -21.66 -3.66
C ALA A 218 -14.74 -21.64 -3.82
N PRO A 219 -14.19 -21.90 -5.02
CA PRO A 219 -12.76 -21.77 -5.30
C PRO A 219 -12.19 -20.39 -4.90
N THR A 220 -13.03 -19.36 -5.03
CA THR A 220 -12.78 -18.00 -4.56
C THR A 220 -13.87 -17.61 -3.58
N PRO A 221 -13.64 -17.69 -2.25
CA PRO A 221 -14.63 -17.29 -1.27
C PRO A 221 -15.07 -15.84 -1.46
N TYR A 222 -16.39 -15.57 -1.37
CA TYR A 222 -16.93 -14.23 -1.60
C TYR A 222 -18.18 -13.92 -0.77
N ILE A 223 -18.45 -12.62 -0.60
CA ILE A 223 -19.67 -12.09 0.02
C ILE A 223 -20.50 -11.37 -1.04
N SER A 224 -21.80 -11.68 -1.07
CA SER A 224 -22.76 -11.10 -2.00
C SER A 224 -23.58 -9.99 -1.33
N VAL A 225 -23.50 -8.76 -1.82
CA VAL A 225 -24.25 -7.64 -1.24
C VAL A 225 -25.64 -7.58 -1.86
N ARG A 226 -26.66 -7.92 -1.07
CA ARG A 226 -28.07 -7.96 -1.54
C ARG A 226 -29.06 -7.23 -0.65
N ARG A 227 -28.69 -6.93 0.60
CA ARG A 227 -29.56 -6.32 1.63
C ARG A 227 -28.88 -5.14 2.31
N ALA A 228 -29.67 -4.24 2.87
CA ALA A 228 -29.21 -3.11 3.67
C ALA A 228 -30.07 -2.95 4.93
N TRP A 229 -29.39 -2.74 6.04
CA TRP A 229 -29.98 -2.50 7.34
C TRP A 229 -30.34 -1.03 7.49
N ARG A 230 -31.54 -0.76 7.97
CA ARG A 230 -32.05 0.59 8.27
C ARG A 230 -32.57 0.63 9.70
N THR A 231 -32.77 1.84 10.20
CA THR A 231 -33.34 2.04 11.54
C THR A 231 -34.62 2.84 11.43
N GLU A 232 -35.70 2.30 12.00
CA GLU A 232 -36.97 2.99 12.18
C GLU A 232 -37.34 2.93 13.66
N HIS A 233 -37.42 4.09 14.33
CA HIS A 233 -37.69 4.16 15.78
C HIS A 233 -36.82 3.21 16.63
N ASN A 234 -35.51 3.18 16.34
CA ASN A 234 -34.50 2.28 16.94
C ASN A 234 -34.64 0.79 16.56
N ARG A 235 -35.67 0.38 15.82
CA ARG A 235 -35.85 -1.00 15.37
C ARG A 235 -35.08 -1.25 14.06
N PRO A 236 -34.45 -2.42 13.93
CA PRO A 236 -33.80 -2.83 12.68
C PRO A 236 -34.85 -3.11 11.61
N VAL A 237 -34.64 -2.59 10.40
CA VAL A 237 -35.44 -2.92 9.22
C VAL A 237 -34.50 -3.37 8.11
N ILE A 238 -34.66 -4.61 7.65
CA ILE A 238 -33.85 -5.17 6.57
C ILE A 238 -34.54 -4.89 5.24
N SER A 239 -33.87 -4.16 4.37
CA SER A 239 -34.38 -3.83 3.03
C SER A 239 -33.59 -4.57 1.97
N THR A 240 -34.29 -5.18 1.02
CA THR A 240 -33.71 -5.72 -0.22
C THR A 240 -33.46 -4.61 -1.27
N THR A 241 -33.94 -3.41 -1.01
CA THR A 241 -33.72 -2.22 -1.83
C THR A 241 -32.48 -1.47 -1.35
N LEU A 242 -31.39 -1.65 -2.09
CA LEU A 242 -30.13 -0.95 -1.84
C LEU A 242 -30.21 0.51 -2.33
N LYS A 243 -29.34 1.36 -1.78
CA LYS A 243 -29.31 2.80 -2.06
C LYS A 243 -29.03 3.13 -3.53
N THR A 244 -28.22 2.32 -4.20
CA THR A 244 -27.85 2.49 -5.61
C THR A 244 -27.83 1.14 -6.32
N LYS A 245 -27.98 1.12 -7.65
CA LYS A 245 -27.87 -0.10 -8.45
C LYS A 245 -26.48 -0.75 -8.29
N ALA A 246 -25.43 0.07 -8.27
CA ALA A 246 -24.04 -0.34 -8.09
C ALA A 246 -23.74 -0.99 -6.73
N ALA A 247 -24.63 -0.89 -5.74
CA ALA A 247 -24.44 -1.54 -4.46
C ALA A 247 -24.55 -3.07 -4.55
N ARG A 248 -25.32 -3.61 -5.52
CA ARG A 248 -25.40 -5.05 -5.79
C ARG A 248 -24.09 -5.51 -6.44
N ARG A 249 -23.32 -6.30 -5.71
CA ARG A 249 -21.99 -6.76 -6.12
C ARG A 249 -21.58 -8.00 -5.34
N ASP A 250 -20.58 -8.69 -5.86
CA ASP A 250 -19.93 -9.81 -5.20
C ASP A 250 -18.48 -9.43 -4.89
N ILE A 251 -18.06 -9.67 -3.66
CA ILE A 251 -16.79 -9.19 -3.10
C ILE A 251 -15.96 -10.41 -2.70
N PRO A 252 -14.84 -10.70 -3.39
CA PRO A 252 -13.94 -11.75 -2.95
C PRO A 252 -13.35 -11.41 -1.58
N ILE A 253 -13.24 -12.40 -0.71
CA ILE A 253 -12.72 -12.24 0.64
C ILE A 253 -11.43 -13.04 0.84
N PRO A 254 -10.46 -12.52 1.62
CA PRO A 254 -9.22 -13.23 1.89
C PRO A 254 -9.46 -14.43 2.81
N LYS A 255 -8.54 -15.40 2.74
CA LYS A 255 -8.58 -16.65 3.54
C LYS A 255 -8.78 -16.39 5.03
N CYS A 256 -8.12 -15.40 5.62
CA CYS A 256 -8.26 -15.08 7.04
C CYS A 256 -9.68 -14.68 7.45
N LEU A 257 -10.44 -13.99 6.59
CA LEU A 257 -11.84 -13.68 6.84
C LEU A 257 -12.73 -14.90 6.59
N ALA A 258 -12.45 -15.68 5.54
CA ALA A 258 -13.23 -16.87 5.22
C ALA A 258 -13.14 -17.93 6.33
N ASP A 259 -11.93 -18.16 6.86
CA ASP A 259 -11.70 -19.12 7.95
C ASP A 259 -12.41 -18.68 9.22
N TYR A 260 -12.32 -17.39 9.60
CA TYR A 260 -13.03 -16.86 10.75
C TYR A 260 -14.56 -16.90 10.58
N LEU A 261 -15.07 -16.63 9.37
CA LEU A 261 -16.50 -16.78 9.08
C LEU A 261 -16.98 -18.23 9.21
N ARG A 262 -16.13 -19.22 8.91
CA ARG A 262 -16.45 -20.64 9.06
C ARG A 262 -16.62 -21.00 10.54
N GLU A 263 -15.68 -20.58 11.39
CA GLU A 263 -15.76 -20.75 12.85
C GLU A 263 -17.02 -20.09 13.45
N VAL A 264 -17.35 -18.87 12.99
CA VAL A 264 -18.56 -18.17 13.43
C VAL A 264 -19.83 -18.89 12.94
N LYS A 265 -19.82 -19.43 11.71
CA LYS A 265 -20.98 -20.14 11.15
C LYS A 265 -21.29 -21.42 11.91
N GLU A 266 -20.28 -22.17 12.35
CA GLU A 266 -20.44 -23.40 13.15
C GLU A 266 -21.12 -23.15 14.50
N THR A 267 -20.88 -21.98 15.09
CA THR A 267 -21.43 -21.61 16.40
C THR A 267 -22.70 -20.76 16.32
N SER A 268 -23.08 -20.30 15.12
CA SER A 268 -24.22 -19.41 14.91
C SER A 268 -25.51 -20.19 14.67
N ALA A 269 -26.53 -19.90 15.48
CA ALA A 269 -27.91 -20.36 15.25
C ALA A 269 -28.75 -19.33 14.48
N SER A 270 -28.16 -18.19 14.10
CA SER A 270 -28.82 -17.05 13.48
C SER A 270 -28.73 -17.10 11.95
N GLU A 271 -29.76 -16.65 11.24
CA GLU A 271 -29.68 -16.41 9.79
C GLU A 271 -28.74 -15.25 9.44
N TYR A 272 -28.57 -14.29 10.36
CA TYR A 272 -27.68 -13.14 10.23
C TYR A 272 -26.27 -13.47 10.70
N VAL A 273 -25.28 -12.97 9.96
CA VAL A 273 -23.85 -13.08 10.29
C VAL A 273 -23.52 -12.27 11.55
N ILE A 274 -24.17 -11.12 11.73
CA ILE A 274 -24.07 -10.29 12.92
C ILE A 274 -25.47 -10.15 13.53
N SER A 275 -25.69 -10.83 14.64
CA SER A 275 -26.97 -10.86 15.34
C SER A 275 -26.85 -10.45 16.81
N ASP A 276 -27.99 -10.21 17.45
CA ASP A 276 -28.07 -10.16 18.90
C ASP A 276 -28.15 -11.57 19.52
N SER A 277 -28.35 -11.60 20.84
CA SER A 277 -28.45 -12.84 21.61
C SER A 277 -29.62 -13.74 21.23
N ASN A 278 -30.64 -13.21 20.55
CA ASN A 278 -31.80 -13.97 20.10
C ASN A 278 -31.66 -14.44 18.65
N GLY A 279 -30.55 -14.12 17.98
CA GLY A 279 -30.36 -14.41 16.56
C GLY A 279 -31.00 -13.38 15.63
N GLU A 280 -31.44 -12.24 16.15
CA GLU A 280 -32.11 -11.18 15.38
C GLU A 280 -31.13 -10.06 14.99
N PRO A 281 -31.44 -9.24 13.97
CA PRO A 281 -30.53 -8.17 13.55
C PRO A 281 -30.41 -7.10 14.65
N LEU A 282 -29.20 -6.53 14.81
CA LEU A 282 -28.95 -5.53 15.84
C LEU A 282 -29.79 -4.25 15.63
N SER A 283 -30.49 -3.79 16.68
CA SER A 283 -31.00 -2.42 16.78
C SER A 283 -29.86 -1.38 16.73
N ALA A 284 -30.21 -0.11 16.47
CA ALA A 284 -29.21 0.96 16.43
C ALA A 284 -28.50 1.15 17.78
N SER A 285 -29.25 1.07 18.89
CA SER A 285 -28.66 1.10 20.23
C SER A 285 -27.79 -0.11 20.54
N GLN A 286 -28.14 -1.31 20.08
CA GLN A 286 -27.28 -2.50 20.23
C GLN A 286 -25.97 -2.31 19.45
N PHE A 287 -26.02 -1.88 18.18
CA PHE A 287 -24.81 -1.61 17.41
C PHE A 287 -23.94 -0.54 18.08
N GLN A 288 -24.54 0.52 18.61
CA GLN A 288 -23.80 1.55 19.35
C GLN A 288 -23.08 0.96 20.56
N ARG A 289 -23.70 0.03 21.30
CA ARG A 289 -23.07 -0.69 22.41
C ARG A 289 -21.93 -1.60 21.93
N VAL A 290 -22.09 -2.29 20.81
CA VAL A 290 -21.02 -3.11 20.20
C VAL A 290 -19.82 -2.23 19.83
N TRP A 291 -20.07 -1.10 19.16
CA TRP A 291 -19.01 -0.17 18.78
C TRP A 291 -18.37 0.52 19.98
N GLN A 292 -19.10 0.66 21.10
CA GLN A 292 -18.58 1.25 22.32
C GLN A 292 -17.37 0.48 22.87
N TYR A 293 -17.23 -0.82 22.59
CA TYR A 293 -16.03 -1.60 22.95
C TYR A 293 -14.73 -1.05 22.31
N VAL A 294 -14.82 -0.52 21.09
CA VAL A 294 -13.70 0.14 20.40
C VAL A 294 -13.50 1.53 21.00
N VAL A 295 -14.58 2.30 21.15
CA VAL A 295 -14.52 3.68 21.69
C VAL A 295 -13.87 3.70 23.07
N VAL A 296 -14.24 2.77 23.95
CA VAL A 296 -13.75 2.75 25.35
C VAL A 296 -12.26 2.43 25.46
N ARG A 297 -11.65 1.84 24.44
CA ARG A 297 -10.22 1.51 24.38
C ARG A 297 -9.38 2.56 23.65
N SER A 298 -10.00 3.64 23.17
CA SER A 298 -9.30 4.76 22.54
C SER A 298 -8.85 5.82 23.54
N THR A 299 -7.67 6.43 23.30
CA THR A 299 -7.12 7.56 24.08
C THR A 299 -7.83 8.89 23.81
N GLN A 300 -8.89 8.92 23.00
CA GLN A 300 -9.68 10.12 22.79
C GLN A 300 -10.20 10.70 24.11
N ALA A 301 -10.07 12.03 24.25
CA ALA A 301 -10.56 12.74 25.40
C ALA A 301 -12.08 12.56 25.55
N ARG A 302 -12.54 12.28 26.77
CA ARG A 302 -13.96 12.05 27.07
C ARG A 302 -14.43 12.97 28.16
N ASN A 303 -15.64 13.48 27.96
CA ASN A 303 -16.34 14.25 28.98
C ASN A 303 -17.35 13.33 29.68
N TYR A 304 -17.35 13.32 31.00
CA TYR A 304 -18.44 12.75 31.79
C TYR A 304 -18.97 13.80 32.75
N TYR A 305 -20.24 13.68 33.09
CA TYR A 305 -20.91 14.58 34.02
C TYR A 305 -21.14 13.84 35.32
N LYS A 306 -20.78 14.45 36.44
CA LYS A 306 -21.06 13.93 37.78
C LYS A 306 -21.80 14.99 38.55
N TYR A 307 -22.92 14.61 39.15
CA TYR A 307 -23.67 15.49 40.03
C TYR A 307 -22.96 15.56 41.39
N VAL A 308 -22.66 16.77 41.84
CA VAL A 308 -22.15 17.07 43.18
C VAL A 308 -23.03 18.17 43.75
N ASN A 309 -23.71 17.90 44.87
CA ASN A 309 -24.68 18.81 45.49
C ASN A 309 -25.76 19.35 44.53
N GLY A 310 -26.33 18.47 43.71
CA GLY A 310 -27.37 18.85 42.73
C GLY A 310 -26.87 19.58 41.49
N GLN A 311 -25.57 19.95 41.42
CA GLN A 311 -24.97 20.58 40.25
C GLN A 311 -24.26 19.55 39.37
N SER A 312 -24.53 19.58 38.06
CA SER A 312 -23.85 18.73 37.06
C SER A 312 -22.48 19.30 36.72
N ILE A 313 -21.42 18.72 37.29
CA ILE A 313 -20.03 19.12 37.01
C ILE A 313 -19.48 18.28 35.86
N LYS A 314 -18.88 18.95 34.86
CA LYS A 314 -18.23 18.33 33.70
C LYS A 314 -16.77 17.98 34.04
N TYR A 315 -16.41 16.72 33.90
CA TYR A 315 -15.05 16.21 34.04
C TYR A 315 -14.52 15.74 32.70
N THR A 316 -13.29 16.13 32.35
CA THR A 316 -12.60 15.68 31.13
C THR A 316 -11.52 14.67 31.50
N VAL A 317 -11.56 13.49 30.90
CA VAL A 317 -10.48 12.49 30.98
C VAL A 317 -9.68 12.55 29.69
N THR A 318 -8.36 12.64 29.81
CA THR A 318 -7.39 12.51 28.73
C THR A 318 -6.55 11.26 28.97
N PRO A 319 -6.99 10.09 28.47
CA PRO A 319 -6.25 8.85 28.65
C PRO A 319 -4.94 8.84 27.88
N ALA A 320 -3.92 8.17 28.41
CA ALA A 320 -2.69 7.84 27.68
C ALA A 320 -2.66 6.35 27.30
N LEU A 321 -1.87 6.02 26.27
CA LEU A 321 -1.69 4.65 25.81
C LEU A 321 -1.13 3.78 26.94
N GLY A 322 -1.65 2.55 27.07
CA GLY A 322 -1.22 1.60 28.10
C GLY A 322 -1.87 1.79 29.47
N MET A 323 -2.51 2.94 29.74
CA MET A 323 -3.26 3.15 30.98
C MET A 323 -4.52 2.27 31.03
N THR A 324 -5.03 2.02 32.24
CA THR A 324 -6.34 1.40 32.45
C THR A 324 -7.41 2.44 32.78
N GLN A 325 -8.68 2.09 32.57
CA GLN A 325 -9.78 2.97 32.99
C GLN A 325 -9.90 3.00 34.52
N LYS A 326 -10.04 4.21 35.10
CA LYS A 326 -10.23 4.39 36.54
C LYS A 326 -11.44 3.63 37.10
N ASN A 327 -12.53 3.57 36.34
CA ASN A 327 -13.77 2.92 36.76
C ASN A 327 -13.85 1.43 36.34
N ASN A 328 -12.96 0.98 35.45
CA ASN A 328 -12.91 -0.42 35.02
C ASN A 328 -11.47 -0.81 34.66
N PRO A 329 -10.66 -1.23 35.64
CA PRO A 329 -9.24 -1.54 35.43
C PRO A 329 -8.97 -2.66 34.42
N LYS A 330 -9.98 -3.49 34.07
CA LYS A 330 -9.87 -4.54 33.04
C LYS A 330 -9.77 -3.98 31.62
N ILE A 331 -10.12 -2.71 31.41
CA ILE A 331 -10.09 -2.06 30.11
C ILE A 331 -8.82 -1.20 30.01
N GLN A 332 -7.94 -1.56 29.09
CA GLN A 332 -6.74 -0.80 28.75
C GLN A 332 -6.96 0.08 27.51
N TYR A 333 -6.38 1.26 27.51
CA TYR A 333 -6.34 2.13 26.34
C TYR A 333 -5.24 1.68 25.39
N THR A 334 -5.63 1.14 24.24
CA THR A 334 -4.73 0.53 23.23
C THR A 334 -4.76 1.24 21.89
N LEU A 335 -5.72 2.14 21.67
CA LEU A 335 -5.89 2.85 20.39
C LEU A 335 -5.62 4.35 20.58
N ASP A 336 -4.52 4.86 20.04
CA ASP A 336 -4.20 6.29 20.01
C ASP A 336 -4.75 7.04 18.79
N PHE A 337 -5.43 6.32 17.90
CA PHE A 337 -6.09 6.85 16.71
C PHE A 337 -7.62 6.69 16.78
N HIS A 338 -8.33 7.48 15.98
CA HIS A 338 -9.79 7.45 15.93
C HIS A 338 -10.30 6.47 14.87
N VAL A 339 -11.09 5.48 15.31
CA VAL A 339 -11.71 4.51 14.40
C VAL A 339 -13.21 4.75 14.33
N THR A 340 -13.72 4.85 13.09
CA THR A 340 -15.17 4.87 12.81
C THR A 340 -15.55 3.69 11.94
N PRO A 341 -16.80 3.20 11.96
CA PRO A 341 -17.21 2.07 11.11
C PRO A 341 -16.93 2.32 9.62
N HIS A 342 -17.13 3.55 9.15
CA HIS A 342 -16.85 3.93 7.76
C HIS A 342 -15.36 3.99 7.44
N LEU A 343 -14.50 4.21 8.44
CA LEU A 343 -13.06 4.27 8.25
C LEU A 343 -12.50 2.89 7.82
N LEU A 344 -13.06 1.80 8.35
CA LEU A 344 -12.65 0.44 7.97
C LEU A 344 -12.77 0.21 6.46
N ARG A 345 -13.92 0.60 5.91
CA ARG A 345 -14.17 0.57 4.47
C ARG A 345 -13.26 1.51 3.69
N HIS A 346 -13.00 2.70 4.21
CA HIS A 346 -12.06 3.63 3.58
C HIS A 346 -10.66 3.01 3.51
N THR A 347 -10.20 2.37 4.59
CA THR A 347 -8.93 1.62 4.62
C THR A 347 -8.91 0.50 3.59
N TYR A 348 -9.97 -0.32 3.48
CA TYR A 348 -10.07 -1.36 2.44
C TYR A 348 -9.89 -0.79 1.03
N ILE A 349 -10.63 0.26 0.68
CA ILE A 349 -10.57 0.91 -0.64
C ILE A 349 -9.17 1.47 -0.89
N THR A 350 -8.58 2.14 0.10
CA THR A 350 -7.23 2.70 0.01
C THR A 350 -6.19 1.61 -0.19
N ASN A 351 -6.29 0.50 0.53
CA ASN A 351 -5.34 -0.62 0.42
C ASN A 351 -5.41 -1.29 -0.96
N LEU A 352 -6.60 -1.50 -1.53
CA LEU A 352 -6.73 -2.01 -2.90
C LEU A 352 -6.03 -1.10 -3.92
N LEU A 353 -6.18 0.22 -3.78
CA LEU A 353 -5.52 1.18 -4.66
C LEU A 353 -4.01 1.21 -4.46
N TYR A 354 -3.52 1.07 -3.22
CA TYR A 354 -2.09 0.92 -2.92
C TYR A 354 -1.51 -0.36 -3.54
N SER A 355 -2.27 -1.47 -3.53
CA SER A 355 -1.88 -2.72 -4.16
C SER A 355 -2.00 -2.71 -5.70
N GLY A 356 -2.30 -1.56 -6.31
CA GLY A 356 -2.33 -1.40 -7.76
C GLY A 356 -3.59 -1.92 -8.45
N VAL A 357 -4.64 -2.26 -7.71
CA VAL A 357 -5.93 -2.67 -8.30
C VAL A 357 -6.52 -1.50 -9.10
N ASP A 358 -7.04 -1.79 -10.30
CA ASP A 358 -7.52 -0.76 -11.19
C ASP A 358 -8.72 0.01 -10.55
N PRO A 359 -8.80 1.34 -10.75
CA PRO A 359 -9.85 2.15 -10.12
C PRO A 359 -11.29 1.74 -10.48
N LYS A 360 -11.50 1.05 -11.61
CA LYS A 360 -12.84 0.58 -12.02
C LYS A 360 -13.24 -0.66 -11.25
N THR A 361 -12.34 -1.60 -11.03
CA THR A 361 -12.55 -2.73 -10.13
C THR A 361 -12.75 -2.25 -8.69
N VAL A 362 -11.95 -1.30 -8.22
CA VAL A 362 -12.17 -0.70 -6.89
C VAL A 362 -13.53 0.02 -6.81
N GLN A 363 -13.95 0.72 -7.87
CA GLN A 363 -15.29 1.32 -7.96
C GLN A 363 -16.39 0.25 -7.83
N TYR A 364 -16.26 -0.87 -8.53
CA TYR A 364 -17.17 -2.01 -8.44
C TYR A 364 -17.20 -2.62 -7.04
N LEU A 365 -16.05 -2.97 -6.46
CA LEU A 365 -15.92 -3.58 -5.13
C LEU A 365 -16.38 -2.64 -4.00
N ALA A 366 -16.22 -1.34 -4.18
CA ALA A 366 -16.82 -0.35 -3.30
C ALA A 366 -18.35 -0.26 -3.53
N GLY A 367 -18.85 -0.49 -4.74
CA GLY A 367 -20.24 -0.20 -5.09
C GLY A 367 -20.50 1.30 -5.09
N HIS A 368 -19.59 2.07 -5.70
CA HIS A 368 -19.74 3.50 -5.96
C HIS A 368 -20.43 3.72 -7.30
N GLU A 369 -21.57 4.40 -7.30
CA GLU A 369 -22.29 4.74 -8.54
C GLU A 369 -21.49 5.72 -9.42
N ASN A 370 -20.85 6.71 -8.79
CA ASN A 370 -19.96 7.66 -9.45
C ASN A 370 -18.49 7.33 -9.15
N SER A 371 -17.64 7.32 -10.18
CA SER A 371 -16.20 7.07 -10.06
C SER A 371 -15.45 8.18 -9.33
N LYS A 372 -15.98 9.41 -9.26
CA LYS A 372 -15.32 10.57 -8.65
C LYS A 372 -14.77 10.27 -7.27
N THR A 373 -15.56 9.65 -6.39
CA THR A 373 -15.10 9.31 -5.04
C THR A 373 -13.91 8.34 -5.04
N THR A 374 -13.92 7.33 -5.91
CA THR A 374 -12.80 6.39 -6.05
C THR A 374 -11.58 7.07 -6.67
N MET A 375 -11.79 7.91 -7.68
CA MET A 375 -10.73 8.65 -8.36
C MET A 375 -10.07 9.69 -7.46
N ASP A 376 -10.84 10.37 -6.60
CA ASP A 376 -10.30 11.33 -5.62
C ASP A 376 -9.36 10.61 -4.61
N ILE A 377 -9.71 9.38 -4.20
CA ILE A 377 -8.85 8.55 -3.35
C ILE A 377 -7.62 8.08 -4.13
N TYR A 378 -7.81 7.56 -5.36
CA TYR A 378 -6.73 7.09 -6.23
C TYR A 378 -5.71 8.19 -6.53
N ALA A 379 -6.16 9.41 -6.85
CA ALA A 379 -5.28 10.53 -7.10
C ALA A 379 -4.41 10.88 -5.87
N LYS A 380 -4.99 10.84 -4.67
CA LYS A 380 -4.23 11.03 -3.42
C LYS A 380 -3.18 9.93 -3.23
N VAL A 381 -3.56 8.68 -3.49
CA VAL A 381 -2.71 7.51 -3.25
C VAL A 381 -1.54 7.44 -4.24
N LYS A 382 -1.80 7.66 -5.54
CA LYS A 382 -0.83 7.38 -6.61
C LYS A 382 -0.15 8.62 -7.20
N TYR A 383 -0.86 9.75 -7.33
CA TYR A 383 -0.36 10.90 -8.09
C TYR A 383 0.22 12.04 -7.24
N ASN A 384 0.00 12.03 -5.93
CA ASN A 384 0.55 13.04 -5.02
C ASN A 384 1.94 12.68 -4.46
N LYS A 385 2.63 11.71 -5.06
CA LYS A 385 3.98 11.29 -4.68
C LYS A 385 4.90 11.24 -5.90
N PRO A 386 5.48 12.38 -6.32
CA PRO A 386 6.33 12.46 -7.51
C PRO A 386 7.50 11.48 -7.53
N GLU A 387 8.07 11.17 -6.36
CA GLU A 387 9.18 10.21 -6.20
C GLU A 387 8.78 8.79 -6.62
N GLU A 388 7.56 8.34 -6.25
CA GLU A 388 7.03 7.02 -6.63
C GLU A 388 6.61 6.97 -8.12
N LEU A 389 6.40 8.13 -8.75
CA LEU A 389 6.08 8.23 -10.19
C LEU A 389 7.33 8.17 -11.08
N PHE A 390 8.53 8.40 -10.53
CA PHE A 390 9.76 8.46 -11.31
C PHE A 390 10.00 7.17 -12.12
N ALA A 391 9.91 6.01 -11.47
CA ALA A 391 10.09 4.72 -12.13
C ALA A 391 9.00 4.42 -13.17
N VAL A 392 7.76 4.79 -12.88
CA VAL A 392 6.61 4.55 -13.78
C VAL A 392 6.71 5.41 -15.04
N VAL A 393 7.01 6.70 -14.88
CA VAL A 393 7.16 7.63 -16.00
C VAL A 393 8.35 7.24 -16.87
N ASN A 394 9.50 6.95 -16.26
CA ASN A 394 10.68 6.53 -17.00
C ASN A 394 10.48 5.18 -17.69
N GLY A 395 9.82 4.21 -17.04
CA GLY A 395 9.51 2.93 -17.66
C GLY A 395 8.58 3.05 -18.88
N ALA A 396 7.54 3.87 -18.77
CA ALA A 396 6.61 4.11 -19.88
C ALA A 396 7.30 4.80 -21.07
N LEU A 397 8.06 5.87 -20.81
CA LEU A 397 8.81 6.59 -21.84
C LEU A 397 9.93 5.73 -22.45
N PHE A 398 10.60 4.91 -21.64
CA PHE A 398 11.64 4.01 -22.13
C PHE A 398 11.06 2.94 -23.07
N HIS A 399 9.91 2.36 -22.75
CA HIS A 399 9.28 1.36 -23.62
C HIS A 399 8.78 1.96 -24.94
N GLU A 400 8.33 3.22 -24.92
CA GLU A 400 7.97 3.96 -26.13
C GLU A 400 9.20 4.27 -27.00
N LEU A 401 10.35 4.59 -26.38
CA LEU A 401 11.60 4.90 -27.08
C LEU A 401 12.35 3.65 -27.58
N HIS A 402 12.21 2.51 -26.88
CA HIS A 402 12.92 1.26 -27.13
C HIS A 402 11.99 0.03 -27.04
N PRO A 403 11.04 -0.12 -27.97
CA PRO A 403 10.08 -1.23 -27.96
C PRO A 403 10.71 -2.61 -28.16
N GLU A 404 11.90 -2.68 -28.74
CA GLU A 404 12.67 -3.91 -28.98
C GLU A 404 13.27 -4.54 -27.71
N ILE A 405 13.40 -3.77 -26.63
CA ILE A 405 13.98 -4.24 -25.37
C ILE A 405 12.85 -4.75 -24.47
N THR A 406 12.66 -6.07 -24.43
CA THR A 406 11.59 -6.72 -23.63
C THR A 406 12.00 -7.00 -22.18
N ALA A 407 13.29 -6.99 -21.88
CA ALA A 407 13.85 -7.17 -20.54
C ALA A 407 15.20 -6.44 -20.45
N PHE A 408 15.48 -5.84 -19.29
CA PHE A 408 16.76 -5.22 -18.99
C PHE A 408 17.25 -5.72 -17.62
N ASP A 409 18.57 -5.85 -17.46
CA ASP A 409 19.21 -6.06 -16.17
C ASP A 409 20.01 -4.81 -15.80
N TYR A 410 19.98 -4.46 -14.52
CA TYR A 410 20.84 -3.41 -13.95
C TYR A 410 21.88 -4.05 -13.04
N SER A 411 23.15 -3.69 -13.24
CA SER A 411 24.25 -4.08 -12.35
C SER A 411 24.80 -2.87 -11.61
N TRP A 412 24.98 -2.97 -10.29
CA TRP A 412 25.66 -1.96 -9.50
C TRP A 412 26.95 -2.52 -8.90
N SER A 413 28.06 -1.82 -9.14
CA SER A 413 29.35 -2.13 -8.51
C SER A 413 29.52 -1.30 -7.24
N ILE A 414 29.51 -1.95 -6.09
CA ILE A 414 29.69 -1.29 -4.79
C ILE A 414 31.14 -1.47 -4.34
N VAL A 415 31.88 -0.36 -4.27
CA VAL A 415 33.26 -0.33 -3.77
C VAL A 415 33.24 0.23 -2.35
N ASN A 416 33.86 -0.48 -1.41
CA ASN A 416 33.90 -0.11 -0.01
C ASN A 416 35.31 -0.13 0.59
N ASP A 417 35.46 0.49 1.75
CA ASP A 417 36.67 0.39 2.56
C ASP A 417 36.86 -1.06 3.04
N PRO A 418 38.03 -1.69 2.81
CA PRO A 418 38.32 -3.06 3.24
C PRO A 418 38.03 -3.32 4.73
N LYS A 419 38.16 -2.30 5.59
CA LYS A 419 37.88 -2.44 7.03
C LYS A 419 36.40 -2.54 7.36
N LYS A 420 35.51 -2.12 6.45
CA LYS A 420 34.06 -2.09 6.63
C LYS A 420 33.33 -3.17 5.83
N THR A 421 34.06 -4.04 5.13
CA THR A 421 33.50 -5.02 4.20
C THR A 421 32.41 -5.88 4.82
N GLU A 422 32.64 -6.42 6.02
CA GLU A 422 31.69 -7.35 6.64
C GLU A 422 30.39 -6.68 7.08
N ALA A 423 30.48 -5.43 7.55
CA ALA A 423 29.33 -4.63 7.92
C ALA A 423 28.49 -4.24 6.68
N VAL A 424 29.16 -3.79 5.61
CA VAL A 424 28.49 -3.44 4.34
C VAL A 424 27.84 -4.67 3.72
N LYS A 425 28.54 -5.81 3.70
CA LYS A 425 28.05 -7.10 3.19
C LYS A 425 26.81 -7.55 3.95
N SER A 426 26.84 -7.50 5.27
CA SER A 426 25.69 -7.88 6.11
C SER A 426 24.48 -6.97 5.86
N GLY A 427 24.72 -5.66 5.71
CA GLY A 427 23.68 -4.70 5.34
C GLY A 427 23.05 -4.99 3.98
N LEU A 428 23.88 -5.24 2.96
CA LEU A 428 23.41 -5.55 1.60
C LEU A 428 22.64 -6.88 1.55
N LYS A 429 23.11 -7.93 2.24
CA LYS A 429 22.38 -9.21 2.31
C LYS A 429 20.98 -9.03 2.90
N ASN A 430 20.82 -8.20 3.93
CA ASN A 430 19.50 -7.93 4.52
C ASN A 430 18.56 -7.18 3.57
N ILE A 431 19.11 -6.22 2.82
CA ILE A 431 18.34 -5.49 1.81
C ILE A 431 17.90 -6.46 0.70
N VAL A 432 18.83 -7.23 0.14
CA VAL A 432 18.57 -8.17 -0.95
C VAL A 432 17.61 -9.28 -0.54
N ALA A 433 17.68 -9.77 0.70
CA ALA A 433 16.74 -10.78 1.22
C ALA A 433 15.26 -10.33 1.20
N SER A 434 15.00 -9.02 1.09
CA SER A 434 13.64 -8.48 0.99
C SER A 434 13.10 -8.45 -0.44
N TYR A 435 13.92 -8.77 -1.45
CA TYR A 435 13.58 -8.68 -2.87
C TYR A 435 14.00 -9.95 -3.63
N ASN A 436 13.03 -10.69 -4.18
CA ASN A 436 13.28 -11.97 -4.86
C ASN A 436 13.96 -11.85 -6.25
N ASN A 437 14.08 -10.63 -6.78
CA ASN A 437 14.56 -10.34 -8.13
C ASN A 437 15.93 -9.64 -8.14
N ILE A 438 16.62 -9.59 -6.99
CA ILE A 438 17.94 -8.98 -6.87
C ILE A 438 18.94 -10.07 -6.48
N ALA A 439 20.04 -10.20 -7.21
CA ALA A 439 21.15 -11.07 -6.87
C ALA A 439 22.32 -10.25 -6.31
N LEU A 440 23.09 -10.84 -5.41
CA LEU A 440 24.31 -10.25 -4.84
C LEU A 440 25.48 -11.20 -5.08
N ASP A 441 26.40 -10.79 -5.94
CA ASP A 441 27.63 -11.52 -6.22
C ASP A 441 28.85 -10.85 -5.59
N GLU A 442 29.77 -11.67 -5.07
CA GLU A 442 31.00 -11.21 -4.44
C GLU A 442 32.17 -11.31 -5.42
N ILE A 443 32.95 -10.23 -5.57
CA ILE A 443 34.10 -10.21 -6.49
C ILE A 443 35.16 -11.26 -6.12
N ASN A 444 35.30 -11.59 -4.84
CA ASN A 444 36.23 -12.64 -4.39
C ASN A 444 35.84 -14.02 -4.90
N THR A 445 34.54 -14.32 -4.96
CA THR A 445 34.03 -15.57 -5.51
C THR A 445 34.30 -15.66 -7.01
N ALA A 446 34.14 -14.55 -7.74
CA ALA A 446 34.52 -14.47 -9.14
C ALA A 446 36.03 -14.67 -9.34
N ILE A 447 36.87 -14.05 -8.51
CA ILE A 447 38.33 -14.22 -8.54
C ILE A 447 38.74 -15.66 -8.24
N GLU A 448 38.10 -16.33 -7.27
CA GLU A 448 38.39 -17.73 -6.94
C GLU A 448 38.01 -18.67 -8.09
N TYR A 449 36.85 -18.45 -8.70
CA TYR A 449 36.42 -19.20 -9.89
C TYR A 449 37.39 -19.00 -11.05
N GLU A 450 37.81 -17.77 -11.31
CA GLU A 450 38.76 -17.45 -12.37
C GLU A 450 40.16 -18.01 -12.08
N LYS A 451 40.63 -17.97 -10.83
CA LYS A 451 41.87 -18.65 -10.40
C LYS A 451 41.80 -20.15 -10.63
N MET A 452 40.72 -20.80 -10.21
CA MET A 452 40.54 -22.24 -10.41
C MET A 452 40.52 -22.59 -11.90
N SER A 453 39.81 -21.82 -12.71
CA SER A 453 39.78 -21.96 -14.17
C SER A 453 41.18 -21.81 -14.78
N ASN A 454 41.95 -20.80 -14.35
CA ASN A 454 43.31 -20.58 -14.80
C ASN A 454 44.26 -21.71 -14.37
N THR A 455 44.16 -22.19 -13.13
CA THR A 455 44.95 -23.32 -12.64
C THR A 455 44.66 -24.59 -13.45
N LEU A 456 43.40 -24.85 -13.79
CA LEU A 456 43.02 -25.98 -14.64
C LEU A 456 43.54 -25.81 -16.08
N ALA A 457 43.41 -24.61 -16.66
CA ALA A 457 43.84 -24.34 -18.03
C ALA A 457 45.36 -24.43 -18.19
N PHE A 458 46.13 -23.84 -17.28
CA PHE A 458 47.58 -23.71 -17.40
C PHE A 458 48.37 -24.78 -16.63
N GLY A 459 47.78 -25.45 -15.63
CA GLY A 459 48.46 -26.49 -14.85
C GLY A 459 48.90 -27.69 -15.69
N SER A 460 48.13 -28.04 -16.73
CA SER A 460 48.54 -29.08 -17.69
C SER A 460 49.82 -28.71 -18.46
N MET A 461 50.01 -27.42 -18.77
CA MET A 461 51.22 -26.92 -19.44
C MET A 461 52.45 -26.94 -18.52
N GLU A 462 52.27 -26.70 -17.22
CA GLU A 462 53.36 -26.83 -16.24
C GLU A 462 53.86 -28.28 -16.16
N VAL A 463 52.95 -29.25 -16.10
CA VAL A 463 53.31 -30.68 -16.10
C VAL A 463 54.09 -31.05 -17.38
N LEU A 464 53.62 -30.61 -18.55
CA LEU A 464 54.31 -30.82 -19.82
C LEU A 464 55.71 -30.19 -19.83
N SER A 465 55.85 -28.97 -19.27
CA SER A 465 57.14 -28.29 -19.15
C SER A 465 58.15 -29.09 -18.32
N TRP A 466 57.72 -29.63 -17.18
CA TRP A 466 58.56 -30.50 -16.34
C TRP A 466 58.97 -31.80 -17.04
N MET A 467 58.09 -32.38 -17.87
CA MET A 467 58.43 -33.55 -18.68
C MET A 467 59.50 -33.22 -19.73
N VAL A 468 59.34 -32.13 -20.47
CA VAL A 468 60.33 -31.69 -21.47
C VAL A 468 61.67 -31.40 -20.81
N PHE A 469 61.65 -30.77 -19.63
CA PHE A 469 62.86 -30.57 -18.82
C PHE A 469 63.55 -31.90 -18.48
N LEU A 470 62.80 -32.89 -17.98
CA LEU A 470 63.34 -34.21 -17.64
C LEU A 470 63.97 -34.89 -18.86
N PHE A 471 63.30 -34.83 -20.02
CA PHE A 471 63.86 -35.37 -21.27
C PHE A 471 65.14 -34.65 -21.69
N GLY A 472 65.21 -33.33 -21.53
CA GLY A 472 66.43 -32.55 -21.78
C GLY A 472 67.59 -33.00 -20.90
N VAL A 473 67.34 -33.19 -19.60
CA VAL A 473 68.32 -33.70 -18.65
C VAL A 473 68.79 -35.10 -19.03
N ILE A 474 67.87 -36.02 -19.37
CA ILE A 474 68.22 -37.38 -19.81
C ILE A 474 69.08 -37.34 -21.08
N ASN A 475 68.73 -36.49 -22.05
CA ASN A 475 69.48 -36.37 -23.28
C ASN A 475 70.90 -35.84 -23.04
N LEU A 476 71.04 -34.89 -22.11
CA LEU A 476 72.35 -34.38 -21.67
C LEU A 476 73.21 -35.51 -21.09
N ILE A 477 72.66 -36.30 -20.16
CA ILE A 477 73.35 -37.47 -19.58
C ILE A 477 73.83 -38.41 -20.69
N ASN A 478 72.94 -38.78 -21.61
CA ASN A 478 73.23 -39.71 -22.68
C ASN A 478 74.33 -39.19 -23.60
N THR A 479 74.28 -37.91 -23.95
CA THR A 479 75.28 -37.25 -24.80
C THR A 479 76.64 -37.22 -24.11
N THR A 480 76.70 -36.80 -22.84
CA THR A 480 77.93 -36.73 -22.07
C THR A 480 78.55 -38.11 -21.87
N LEU A 481 77.75 -39.13 -21.53
CA LEU A 481 78.23 -40.51 -21.43
C LEU A 481 78.76 -41.04 -22.78
N SER A 482 78.04 -40.79 -23.88
CA SER A 482 78.45 -41.26 -25.22
C SER A 482 79.77 -40.62 -25.67
N ASN A 483 79.92 -39.30 -25.47
CA ASN A 483 81.16 -38.58 -25.75
C ASN A 483 82.34 -39.15 -24.94
N GLN A 484 82.12 -39.44 -23.66
CA GLN A 484 83.16 -40.01 -22.80
C GLN A 484 83.55 -41.44 -23.19
N ILE A 485 82.60 -42.24 -23.69
CA ILE A 485 82.88 -43.58 -24.23
C ILE A 485 83.69 -43.47 -25.53
N ALA A 486 83.29 -42.60 -26.45
CA ALA A 486 83.98 -42.41 -27.73
C ALA A 486 85.43 -41.93 -27.55
N ARG A 487 85.69 -41.04 -26.58
CA ARG A 487 87.04 -40.49 -26.31
C ARG A 487 87.86 -41.30 -25.32
N LYS A 488 87.44 -42.52 -24.99
CA LYS A 488 88.18 -43.40 -24.07
C LYS A 488 89.61 -43.66 -24.56
N ARG A 489 89.82 -43.84 -25.87
CA ARG A 489 91.14 -44.06 -26.49
C ARG A 489 92.05 -42.83 -26.35
N GLU A 490 91.54 -41.65 -26.67
CA GLU A 490 92.28 -40.38 -26.55
C GLU A 490 92.70 -40.12 -25.11
N ASN A 491 91.79 -40.35 -24.16
CA ASN A 491 92.06 -40.19 -22.73
C ASN A 491 93.13 -41.17 -22.22
N SER A 492 93.15 -42.42 -22.71
CA SER A 492 94.20 -43.39 -22.39
C SER A 492 95.55 -43.00 -23.02
N ILE A 493 95.56 -42.47 -24.24
CA ILE A 493 96.77 -41.95 -24.90
C ILE A 493 97.34 -40.76 -24.11
N LEU A 494 96.51 -39.79 -23.71
CA LEU A 494 96.94 -38.64 -22.91
C LEU A 494 97.56 -39.05 -21.55
N ARG A 495 97.02 -40.10 -20.91
CA ARG A 495 97.63 -40.67 -19.70
C ARG A 495 98.97 -41.34 -19.96
N SER A 496 99.15 -41.99 -21.12
CA SER A 496 100.42 -42.62 -21.51
C SER A 496 101.53 -41.59 -21.77
N ILE A 497 101.17 -40.38 -22.20
CA ILE A 497 102.09 -39.26 -22.46
C ILE A 497 102.47 -38.51 -21.15
N GLY A 498 101.86 -38.87 -20.01
CA GLY A 498 102.23 -38.39 -18.68
C GLY A 498 101.18 -37.51 -17.97
N LEU A 499 99.96 -37.40 -18.50
CA LEU A 499 98.91 -36.58 -17.90
C LEU A 499 98.35 -37.22 -16.62
N ILE A 500 98.43 -36.51 -15.50
CA ILE A 500 98.03 -37.03 -14.18
C ILE A 500 96.50 -37.11 -14.07
N GLN A 501 95.97 -38.09 -13.35
CA GLN A 501 94.53 -38.28 -13.13
C GLN A 501 93.77 -37.01 -12.72
N LYS A 502 94.37 -36.19 -11.86
CA LYS A 502 93.79 -34.91 -11.41
C LYS A 502 93.67 -33.90 -12.56
N GLN A 503 94.61 -33.90 -13.51
CA GLN A 503 94.58 -33.04 -14.69
C GLN A 503 93.50 -33.50 -15.67
N LEU A 504 93.34 -34.81 -15.88
CA LEU A 504 92.26 -35.35 -16.72
C LEU A 504 90.87 -35.03 -16.14
N CYS A 505 90.74 -35.08 -14.81
CA CYS A 505 89.52 -34.68 -14.11
C CYS A 505 89.19 -33.20 -14.31
N LYS A 506 90.18 -32.33 -14.16
CA LYS A 506 90.00 -30.90 -14.43
C LYS A 506 89.64 -30.63 -15.88
N MET A 507 90.23 -31.35 -16.83
CA MET A 507 89.94 -31.23 -18.26
C MET A 507 88.49 -31.59 -18.56
N ASN A 508 88.02 -32.75 -18.13
CA ASN A 508 86.63 -33.19 -18.37
C ASN A 508 85.60 -32.30 -17.66
N ILE A 509 85.89 -31.85 -16.43
CA ILE A 509 85.02 -30.89 -15.73
C ILE A 509 84.96 -29.57 -16.51
N CYS A 510 86.09 -29.05 -16.99
CA CYS A 510 86.12 -27.82 -17.77
C CYS A 510 85.29 -27.97 -19.05
N GLU A 511 85.46 -29.08 -19.75
CA GLU A 511 84.70 -29.38 -20.96
C GLU A 511 83.18 -29.49 -20.69
N GLY A 512 82.78 -30.24 -19.66
CA GLY A 512 81.37 -30.35 -19.25
C GLY A 512 80.76 -29.01 -18.84
N LEU A 513 81.51 -28.18 -18.12
CA LEU A 513 81.09 -26.82 -17.78
C LEU A 513 80.97 -25.92 -19.02
N CYS A 514 81.86 -26.07 -20.01
CA CYS A 514 81.74 -25.35 -21.29
C CYS A 514 80.47 -25.79 -22.04
N TYR A 515 80.16 -27.09 -22.10
CA TYR A 515 78.92 -27.57 -22.69
C TYR A 515 77.68 -27.01 -21.97
N ALA A 516 77.68 -27.04 -20.63
CA ALA A 516 76.60 -26.48 -19.83
C ALA A 516 76.40 -24.97 -20.09
N LEU A 517 77.50 -24.23 -20.22
CA LEU A 517 77.48 -22.80 -20.52
C LEU A 517 76.90 -22.53 -21.91
N PHE A 518 77.39 -23.21 -22.95
CA PHE A 518 76.87 -23.02 -24.31
C PHE A 518 75.40 -23.45 -24.43
N ALA A 519 75.00 -24.55 -23.79
CA ALA A 519 73.61 -24.98 -23.76
C ALA A 519 72.72 -23.94 -23.06
N THR A 520 73.18 -23.36 -21.95
CA THR A 520 72.45 -22.31 -21.24
C THR A 520 72.32 -21.05 -22.10
N LEU A 521 73.40 -20.62 -22.75
CA LEU A 521 73.38 -19.46 -23.65
C LEU A 521 72.44 -19.68 -24.83
N ALA A 522 72.52 -20.83 -25.50
CA ALA A 522 71.63 -21.18 -26.61
C ALA A 522 70.16 -21.18 -26.17
N THR A 523 69.87 -21.76 -24.99
CA THR A 523 68.53 -21.79 -24.40
C THR A 523 68.01 -20.39 -24.09
N LEU A 524 68.84 -19.50 -23.54
CA LEU A 524 68.46 -18.12 -23.25
C LEU A 524 68.24 -17.31 -24.54
N ILE A 525 69.15 -17.42 -25.51
CA ILE A 525 69.12 -16.63 -26.75
C ILE A 525 67.93 -17.03 -27.64
N VAL A 526 67.62 -18.33 -27.72
CA VAL A 526 66.51 -18.83 -28.56
C VAL A 526 65.20 -18.87 -27.78
N GLY A 527 65.25 -19.35 -26.54
CA GLY A 527 64.06 -19.57 -25.71
C GLY A 527 63.41 -18.27 -25.24
N PHE A 528 64.19 -17.23 -24.92
CA PHE A 528 63.62 -15.96 -24.43
C PHE A 528 62.80 -15.21 -25.50
N PRO A 529 63.28 -15.03 -26.75
CA PRO A 529 62.44 -14.45 -27.80
C PRO A 529 61.24 -15.32 -28.16
N ALA A 530 61.43 -16.65 -28.20
CA ALA A 530 60.35 -17.60 -28.50
C ALA A 530 59.23 -17.55 -27.44
N SER A 531 59.58 -17.45 -26.15
CA SER A 531 58.60 -17.38 -25.06
C SER A 531 57.81 -16.07 -25.09
N ILE A 532 58.45 -14.94 -25.38
CA ILE A 532 57.77 -13.65 -25.57
C ILE A 532 56.79 -13.73 -26.75
N PHE A 533 57.22 -14.28 -27.88
CA PHE A 533 56.37 -14.41 -29.06
C PHE A 533 55.16 -15.31 -28.79
N ALA A 534 55.37 -16.48 -28.19
CA ALA A 534 54.32 -17.42 -27.84
C ALA A 534 53.31 -16.80 -26.85
N CYS A 535 53.81 -16.16 -25.79
CA CYS A 535 52.97 -15.47 -24.80
C CYS A 535 52.13 -14.36 -25.46
N ARG A 536 52.72 -13.57 -26.35
CA ARG A 536 52.00 -12.50 -27.06
C ARG A 536 50.91 -13.05 -27.98
N LYS A 537 51.18 -14.11 -28.75
CA LYS A 537 50.19 -14.73 -29.64
C LYS A 537 49.05 -15.37 -28.85
N MET A 538 49.36 -16.09 -27.78
CA MET A 538 48.37 -16.67 -26.89
C MET A 538 47.50 -15.59 -26.23
N SER A 539 48.12 -14.49 -25.77
CA SER A 539 47.40 -13.38 -25.16
C SER A 539 46.42 -12.71 -26.12
N ILE A 540 46.83 -12.48 -27.38
CA ILE A 540 45.94 -11.88 -28.39
C ILE A 540 44.75 -12.79 -28.68
N GLY A 541 45.00 -14.11 -28.83
CA GLY A 541 43.96 -15.09 -29.14
C GLY A 541 42.99 -15.35 -27.99
N ALA A 542 43.48 -15.41 -26.75
CA ALA A 542 42.67 -15.72 -25.58
C ALA A 542 41.95 -14.50 -24.98
N PHE A 543 42.51 -13.29 -25.10
CA PHE A 543 41.99 -12.09 -24.45
C PHE A 543 41.56 -11.00 -25.45
N ALA A 544 41.10 -11.40 -26.65
CA ALA A 544 40.53 -10.52 -27.66
C ALA A 544 41.38 -9.26 -27.94
N GLY A 545 42.70 -9.43 -28.04
CA GLY A 545 43.65 -8.35 -28.35
C GLY A 545 44.25 -7.61 -27.14
N LYS A 546 43.84 -7.89 -25.89
CA LYS A 546 44.57 -7.40 -24.71
C LYS A 546 45.88 -8.16 -24.54
N VAL A 547 46.98 -7.43 -24.44
CA VAL A 547 48.33 -7.99 -24.25
C VAL A 547 48.63 -8.11 -22.76
N VAL A 548 48.71 -9.34 -22.26
CA VAL A 548 49.16 -9.66 -20.90
C VAL A 548 50.68 -9.48 -20.83
N PRO A 549 51.22 -8.77 -19.81
CA PRO A 549 52.65 -8.55 -19.70
C PRO A 549 53.39 -9.87 -19.46
N TYR A 550 54.43 -10.11 -20.26
CA TYR A 550 55.32 -11.25 -20.07
C TYR A 550 56.20 -11.06 -18.83
N LYS A 551 56.29 -12.09 -17.99
CA LYS A 551 57.20 -12.15 -16.84
C LYS A 551 58.15 -13.33 -17.01
N PHE A 552 59.45 -13.05 -16.98
CA PHE A 552 60.46 -14.10 -17.10
C PHE A 552 60.47 -15.01 -15.84
N PRO A 553 60.47 -16.34 -15.99
CA PRO A 553 60.49 -17.29 -14.88
C PRO A 553 61.90 -17.43 -14.28
N VAL A 554 62.30 -16.42 -13.48
CA VAL A 554 63.67 -16.32 -12.93
C VAL A 554 64.03 -17.52 -12.03
N LEU A 555 63.09 -17.97 -11.19
CA LEU A 555 63.34 -19.04 -10.21
C LEU A 555 63.51 -20.38 -10.90
N GLU A 556 62.63 -20.69 -11.84
CA GLU A 556 62.61 -21.93 -12.62
C GLU A 556 63.85 -22.02 -13.52
N MET A 557 64.23 -20.90 -14.18
CA MET A 557 65.45 -20.85 -14.97
C MET A 557 66.70 -20.98 -14.10
N GLY A 558 66.71 -20.36 -12.91
CA GLY A 558 67.80 -20.52 -11.95
C GLY A 558 67.99 -21.98 -11.52
N LEU A 559 66.89 -22.68 -11.24
CA LEU A 559 66.89 -24.10 -10.92
C LEU A 559 67.38 -24.95 -12.11
N PHE A 560 66.92 -24.65 -13.32
CA PHE A 560 67.36 -25.32 -14.55
C PHE A 560 68.89 -25.25 -14.71
N ILE A 561 69.45 -24.04 -14.61
CA ILE A 561 70.89 -23.80 -14.73
C ILE A 561 71.64 -24.56 -13.62
N LEU A 562 71.15 -24.51 -12.38
CA LEU A 562 71.77 -25.21 -11.25
C LEU A 562 71.81 -26.73 -11.50
N VAL A 563 70.71 -27.32 -11.96
CA VAL A 563 70.64 -28.76 -12.27
C VAL A 563 71.58 -29.12 -13.42
N LEU A 564 71.63 -28.31 -14.47
CA LEU A 564 72.46 -28.57 -15.65
C LEU A 564 73.95 -28.57 -15.31
N PHE A 565 74.42 -27.53 -14.63
CA PHE A 565 75.82 -27.42 -14.19
C PHE A 565 76.18 -28.44 -13.11
N GLY A 566 75.29 -28.66 -12.13
CA GLY A 566 75.49 -29.64 -11.07
C GLY A 566 75.58 -31.06 -11.62
N MET A 567 74.72 -31.41 -12.58
CA MET A 567 74.74 -32.72 -13.24
C MET A 567 76.02 -32.94 -14.04
N GLU A 568 76.47 -31.97 -14.83
CA GLU A 568 77.73 -32.10 -15.58
C GLU A 568 78.95 -32.31 -14.66
N LEU A 569 78.98 -31.63 -13.51
CA LEU A 569 80.03 -31.82 -12.52
C LEU A 569 79.96 -33.22 -11.90
N ILE A 570 78.76 -33.70 -11.55
CA ILE A 570 78.55 -35.05 -11.00
C ILE A 570 78.96 -36.12 -12.03
N LEU A 571 78.48 -36.02 -13.27
CA LEU A 571 78.77 -36.97 -14.35
C LEU A 571 80.26 -37.01 -14.69
N SER A 572 80.91 -35.85 -14.78
CA SER A 572 82.35 -35.74 -15.06
C SER A 572 83.18 -36.44 -13.97
N VAL A 573 82.86 -36.21 -12.70
CA VAL A 573 83.55 -36.87 -11.58
C VAL A 573 83.25 -38.37 -11.51
N TRP A 574 81.99 -38.76 -11.70
CA TRP A 574 81.54 -40.15 -11.63
C TRP A 574 82.20 -41.02 -12.71
N THR A 575 82.23 -40.52 -13.95
CA THR A 575 82.80 -41.23 -15.11
C THR A 575 84.28 -41.54 -14.88
N ILE A 576 85.02 -40.59 -14.33
CA ILE A 576 86.45 -40.74 -14.05
C ILE A 576 86.70 -41.71 -12.87
N ARG A 577 85.86 -41.66 -11.83
CA ARG A 577 85.90 -42.65 -10.74
C ARG A 577 85.61 -44.06 -11.25
N ARG A 578 84.70 -44.21 -12.21
CA ARG A 578 84.39 -45.50 -12.84
C ARG A 578 85.58 -46.02 -13.67
N GLN A 579 86.26 -45.16 -14.43
CA GLN A 579 87.47 -45.51 -15.16
C GLN A 579 88.62 -45.97 -14.25
N LYS A 580 88.69 -45.50 -12.99
CA LYS A 580 89.70 -45.94 -12.00
C LYS A 580 89.64 -47.45 -11.70
N LYS A 581 88.51 -48.11 -11.96
CA LYS A 581 88.31 -49.55 -11.70
C LYS A 581 88.80 -50.46 -12.84
N GLN A 582 89.31 -49.93 -13.94
CA GLN A 582 89.81 -50.72 -15.09
C GLN A 582 91.31 -50.50 -15.25
N SER A 583 92.09 -51.57 -15.48
CA SER A 583 93.53 -51.46 -15.72
C SER A 583 93.84 -50.75 -17.05
N LEU A 584 95.01 -50.10 -17.15
CA LEU A 584 95.45 -49.39 -18.36
C LEU A 584 95.46 -50.30 -19.60
N ILE A 585 95.78 -51.59 -19.42
CA ILE A 585 95.82 -52.61 -20.47
C ILE A 585 94.39 -53.01 -20.91
N GLU A 586 93.45 -53.17 -19.97
CA GLU A 586 92.03 -53.43 -20.28
C GLU A 586 91.36 -52.23 -20.97
N GLN A 587 91.76 -51.01 -20.65
CA GLN A 587 91.24 -49.81 -21.30
C GLN A 587 91.66 -49.70 -22.77
N MET A 588 92.84 -50.23 -23.12
CA MET A 588 93.33 -50.31 -24.50
C MET A 588 92.77 -51.52 -25.28
N ARG A 589 92.44 -52.63 -24.60
CA ARG A 589 91.88 -53.86 -25.22
C ARG A 589 90.36 -53.89 -25.38
N ALA A 590 89.59 -53.09 -24.64
CA ALA A 590 88.12 -53.15 -24.64
C ALA A 590 87.44 -52.64 -25.95
N MET A 591 88.15 -52.54 -27.06
CA MET A 591 87.67 -52.09 -28.38
C MET A 591 88.46 -52.75 -29.54
N GLU A 592 88.81 -54.03 -29.38
CA GLU A 592 88.62 -55.01 -30.47
C GLU A 592 87.28 -55.70 -30.20
#